data_AF-A0A7J2JFI1-F1
#
_entry.id   AF-A0A7J2JFI1-F1
#
_cell.length_a   1.000
_cell.length_b   1.000
_cell.length_c   1.000
_cell.angle_alpha   90.00
_cell.angle_beta   90.00
_cell.angle_gamma   90.00
#
_symmetry.space_group_name_H-M   'P 1'
#
loop_
_entity.id
_entity.type
_entity.pdbx_description
1 polymer ?
#
loop_
_entity_poly.entity_id
_entity_poly.type
_entity_poly.pdbx_seq_one_letter_code
_entity_poly.pdbx_strand_id
1 'polypeptide(L)' 'FGLKEARGEELLALAEQLLPRGEARDFNLALIDFGALVCTARKPRCKECPLSEMCAARSVH' A
#
# COMPACT_ATOMS: atom_id res chain seq x y z
N PHE A 1 -6.44 -0.29 12.10
CA PHE A 1 -5.84 -0.13 10.77
C PHE A 1 -6.93 -0.20 9.71
N GLY A 2 -7.50 0.94 9.39
CA GLY A 2 -8.57 1.08 8.41
C GLY A 2 -8.68 2.57 8.13
N LEU A 3 -7.91 3.03 7.14
CA LEU A 3 -7.79 4.44 6.75
C LEU A 3 -9.06 4.88 6.00
N LYS A 4 -10.25 4.59 6.56
CA LYS A 4 -11.53 4.96 5.93
C LYS A 4 -11.73 6.47 5.87
N GLU A 5 -10.99 7.23 6.68
CA GLU A 5 -11.12 8.68 6.84
C GLU A 5 -9.79 9.44 6.72
N ALA A 6 -8.70 8.76 6.36
CA ALA A 6 -7.39 9.39 6.30
C ALA A 6 -7.35 10.45 5.19
N ARG A 7 -6.92 11.66 5.57
CA ARG A 7 -6.82 12.80 4.64
C ARG A 7 -5.45 12.79 3.94
N GLY A 8 -5.34 13.56 2.85
CA GLY A 8 -4.13 13.59 2.02
C GLY A 8 -2.84 13.86 2.80
N GLU A 9 -2.86 14.80 3.76
CA GLU A 9 -1.69 15.14 4.57
C GLU A 9 -1.27 14.01 5.54
N GLU A 10 -2.23 13.34 6.17
CA GLU A 10 -1.97 12.22 7.09
C GLU A 10 -1.39 11.01 6.35
N LEU A 11 -1.87 10.76 5.13
CA LEU A 11 -1.34 9.71 4.25
C LEU A 11 0.08 10.03 3.78
N LEU A 12 0.35 11.30 3.43
CA LEU A 12 1.70 11.74 3.04
C LEU A 12 2.69 11.58 4.19
N ALA A 13 2.33 12.01 5.40
CA ALA A 13 3.19 11.87 6.58
C ALA A 13 3.52 10.40 6.90
N LEU A 14 2.58 9.48 6.69
CA LEU A 14 2.85 8.04 6.84
C LEU A 14 3.74 7.51 5.71
N ALA A 15 3.49 7.93 4.46
CA ALA A 15 4.29 7.53 3.32
C ALA A 15 5.76 7.95 3.46
N GLU A 16 6.01 9.16 3.98
CA GLU A 16 7.35 9.66 4.28
C GLU A 16 8.10 8.79 5.29
N GLN A 17 7.40 8.23 6.29
CA GLN A 17 8.00 7.32 7.29
C GLN A 17 8.41 5.96 6.70
N LEU A 18 7.78 5.55 5.59
CA LEU A 18 8.04 4.26 4.94
C LEU A 18 9.10 4.35 3.84
N LEU A 19 9.46 5.56 3.41
CA LEU A 19 10.34 5.79 2.28
C LEU A 19 11.80 5.43 2.64
N PRO A 20 12.42 4.45 1.94
CA PRO A 20 13.83 4.15 2.17
C PRO A 20 14.71 5.31 1.69
N ARG A 21 15.73 5.67 2.48
CA ARG A 21 16.61 6.79 2.18
C ARG A 21 17.35 6.53 0.87
N GLY A 22 17.17 7.43 -0.10
CA GLY A 22 17.84 7.37 -1.40
C GLY A 22 17.11 6.52 -2.46
N GLU A 23 16.03 5.83 -2.10
CA GLU A 23 15.32 4.90 -3.00
C GLU A 23 13.91 5.39 -3.36
N ALA A 24 13.66 6.69 -3.22
CA ALA A 24 12.33 7.27 -3.36
C ALA A 24 11.65 6.96 -4.71
N ARG A 25 12.43 7.01 -5.80
CA ARG A 25 11.94 6.70 -7.15
C ARG A 25 11.49 5.25 -7.24
N ASP A 26 12.37 4.32 -6.88
CA ASP A 26 12.13 2.90 -7.08
C ASP A 26 11.03 2.40 -6.13
N PHE A 27 11.01 2.90 -4.89
CA PHE A 27 9.92 2.62 -3.94
C PHE A 27 8.56 3.10 -4.45
N ASN A 28 8.47 4.34 -4.94
CA ASN A 28 7.19 4.88 -5.44
C ASN A 28 6.72 4.19 -6.72
N LEU A 29 7.64 3.86 -7.64
CA LEU A 29 7.29 3.09 -8.85
C LEU A 29 6.83 1.68 -8.49
N ALA A 30 7.52 1.00 -7.57
CA ALA A 30 7.11 -0.31 -7.08
C ALA A 30 5.73 -0.25 -6.39
N LEU A 31 5.43 0.82 -5.64
CA LEU A 31 4.13 1.00 -5.01
C LEU A 31 3.00 1.21 -6.04
N ILE A 32 3.26 1.98 -7.10
CA ILE A 32 2.32 2.17 -8.22
C ILE A 32 2.05 0.83 -8.92
N ASP A 33 3.09 0.10 -9.28
CA ASP A 33 2.98 -1.21 -9.94
C ASP A 33 2.26 -2.22 -9.03
N PHE A 34 2.57 -2.22 -7.73
CA PHE A 34 1.90 -3.05 -6.75
C PHE A 34 0.39 -2.76 -6.68
N GLY A 35 -0.02 -1.49 -6.67
CA GLY A 35 -1.43 -1.09 -6.72
C GLY A 35 -2.14 -1.47 -8.03
N ALA A 36 -1.40 -1.52 -9.14
CA ALA A 36 -1.93 -1.87 -10.45
C ALA A 36 -2.03 -3.39 -10.69
N LEU A 37 -1.10 -4.18 -10.14
CA LEU A 37 -0.94 -5.60 -10.46
C LEU A 37 -1.41 -6.55 -9.34
N VAL A 38 -1.28 -6.14 -8.08
CA VAL A 38 -1.53 -7.01 -6.91
C VAL A 38 -2.66 -6.46 -6.04
N CYS A 39 -2.49 -5.28 -5.47
CA CYS A 39 -3.46 -4.66 -4.56
C CYS A 39 -4.48 -3.78 -5.32
N THR A 40 -5.13 -4.37 -6.32
CA THR A 40 -6.04 -3.66 -7.22
C THR A 40 -7.34 -3.23 -6.52
N ALA A 41 -7.95 -2.16 -7.01
CA ALA A 41 -9.18 -1.61 -6.43
C ALA A 41 -10.38 -2.59 -6.46
N ARG A 42 -10.39 -3.53 -7.41
CA ARG A 42 -11.46 -4.54 -7.58
C ARG A 42 -10.82 -5.91 -7.75
N LYS A 43 -11.01 -6.79 -6.75
CA LYS A 43 -10.46 -8.15 -6.66
C LYS A 43 -8.91 -8.18 -6.57
N PRO A 44 -8.34 -7.69 -5.47
CA PRO A 44 -6.90 -7.79 -5.25
C PRO A 44 -6.43 -9.25 -5.18
N ARG A 45 -5.18 -9.50 -5.57
CA ARG A 45 -4.54 -10.82 -5.54
C ARG A 45 -4.02 -11.15 -4.13
N CYS A 46 -4.89 -11.13 -3.12
CA CYS A 46 -4.49 -11.26 -1.72
C CYS A 46 -3.75 -12.57 -1.39
N LYS A 47 -3.94 -13.65 -2.17
CA LYS A 47 -3.22 -14.92 -1.99
C LYS A 47 -1.74 -14.85 -2.39
N GLU A 48 -1.40 -13.93 -3.30
CA GLU A 48 -0.05 -13.72 -3.82
C GLU A 48 0.60 -12.46 -3.23
N CYS A 49 -0.14 -11.71 -2.41
CA CYS A 49 0.31 -10.44 -1.85
C CYS A 49 1.34 -10.67 -0.73
N PRO A 50 2.55 -10.10 -0.81
CA PRO A 50 3.58 -10.28 0.22
C PRO A 50 3.19 -9.64 1.56
N LEU A 51 2.21 -8.74 1.58
CA LEU A 51 1.72 -8.06 2.78
C LEU A 51 0.48 -8.75 3.39
N SER A 52 0.03 -9.88 2.84
CA SER A 52 -1.25 -10.52 3.20
C SER A 52 -1.39 -10.84 4.69
N GLU A 53 -0.32 -11.29 5.34
CA GLU A 53 -0.35 -11.69 6.75
C GLU A 53 -0.48 -10.50 7.72
N MET A 54 -0.09 -9.30 7.28
CA MET A 54 -0.16 -8.07 8.08
C MET A 54 -1.22 -7.07 7.57
N CYS A 55 -1.90 -7.39 6.47
CA CYS A 55 -2.88 -6.51 5.85
C CYS A 55 -4.22 -6.58 6.58
N ALA A 56 -4.54 -5.53 7.33
CA ALA A 56 -5.84 -5.42 8.01
C ALA A 56 -7.05 -5.43 7.05
N ALA A 57 -6.85 -5.11 5.77
CA ALA A 57 -7.90 -5.14 4.76
C ALA A 57 -8.14 -6.54 4.15
N ARG A 58 -7.26 -7.52 4.40
CA ARG A 58 -7.38 -8.87 3.80
C ARG A 58 -8.67 -9.59 4.15
N SER A 59 -9.19 -9.41 5.36
CA SER A 59 -10.43 -10.07 5.80
C SER A 59 -11.71 -9.43 5.24
N VAL A 60 -11.60 -8.23 4.67
CA VAL A 60 -12.72 -7.46 4.12
C VAL A 60 -12.64 -7.31 2.59
N HIS A 61 -11.63 -7.93 1.97
CA HIS A 61 -11.47 -8.10 0.54
C HIS A 61 -11.71 -9.56 0.16
#